data_AF-A0A392QC11-F1
#
_entry.id   AF-A0A392QC11-F1
#
_cell.length_a   1.000
_cell.length_b   1.000
_cell.length_c   1.000
_cell.angle_alpha   90.00
_cell.angle_beta   90.00
_cell.angle_gamma   90.00
#
_symmetry.space_group_name_H-M   'P 1'
#
loop_
_entity.id
_entity.type
_entity.pdbx_description
1 polymer ?
#
loop_
_entity_poly.entity_id
_entity_poly.type
_entity_poly.pdbx_seq_one_letter_code
_entity_poly.pdbx_strand_id
1 'polypeptide(L)' 'FMVDVTKFISGCMASLSAMVQLELPHVNILSKMDLVTNKKDLEEFLDPEPTFLLSELNKRMAPQYAKLNKALIELVGNL' A
#
# COMPACT_ATOMS: atom_id res chain seq x y z
N PHE A 1 10.19 -5.49 -5.90
CA PHE A 1 8.80 -5.99 -5.77
C PHE A 1 7.83 -4.85 -5.44
N MET A 2 8.21 -3.92 -4.57
CA MET A 2 7.37 -2.80 -4.11
C MET A 2 7.34 -1.55 -5.02
N VAL A 3 7.59 -1.70 -6.32
CA VAL A 3 7.53 -0.57 -7.27
C VAL A 3 6.09 -0.37 -7.78
N ASP A 4 5.15 -1.17 -7.29
CA ASP A 4 3.74 -1.16 -7.71
C ASP A 4 2.85 -0.97 -6.48
N VAL A 5 1.96 0.03 -6.55
CA VAL A 5 0.97 0.34 -5.51
C VAL A 5 0.10 -0.88 -5.19
N THR A 6 -0.23 -1.71 -6.17
CA THR A 6 -1.02 -2.93 -5.94
C THR A 6 -0.28 -3.94 -5.05
N LYS A 7 1.04 -4.06 -5.21
CA LYS A 7 1.88 -4.97 -4.41
C LYS A 7 2.15 -4.40 -3.03
N PHE A 8 2.30 -3.09 -2.91
CA PHE A 8 2.38 -2.39 -1.63
C PHE A 8 1.14 -2.66 -0.78
N ILE A 9 -0.06 -2.39 -1.33
CA ILE A 9 -1.32 -2.60 -0.61
C ILE A 9 -1.52 -4.06 -0.24
N SER A 10 -1.19 -5.00 -1.14
CA SER A 10 -1.24 -6.43 -0.83
C SER A 10 -0.36 -6.81 0.36
N GLY A 11 0.85 -6.24 0.45
CA GLY A 11 1.74 -6.40 1.61
C GLY A 11 1.13 -5.86 2.90
N CYS A 12 0.57 -4.64 2.86
CA CYS A 12 -0.11 -4.05 4.02
C CYS A 12 -1.29 -4.90 4.49
N MET A 13 -2.11 -5.43 3.57
CA MET A 13 -3.24 -6.31 3.89
C MET A 13 -2.81 -7.67 4.44
N ALA A 14 -1.73 -8.25 3.92
CA ALA A 14 -1.19 -9.50 4.44
C ALA A 14 -0.70 -9.34 5.88
N SER A 15 0.02 -8.25 6.17
CA SER A 15 0.46 -7.92 7.53
C SER A 15 -0.72 -7.63 8.45
N LEU A 16 -1.71 -6.86 8.00
CA LEU A 16 -2.91 -6.57 8.79
C LEU A 16 -3.68 -7.86 9.12
N SER A 17 -3.84 -8.76 8.17
CA SER A 17 -4.47 -10.07 8.38
C SER A 17 -3.72 -10.90 9.43
N ALA A 18 -2.38 -10.88 9.39
CA ALA A 18 -1.56 -11.56 10.39
C ALA A 18 -1.65 -10.90 11.78
N MET A 19 -1.66 -9.56 11.86
CA MET A 19 -1.84 -8.81 13.11
C MET A 19 -3.18 -9.15 13.77
N VAL A 20 -4.26 -9.24 12.99
CA VAL A 20 -5.59 -9.60 13.50
C VAL A 20 -5.61 -11.05 13.99
N GLN A 21 -4.95 -11.98 13.28
CA GLN A 21 -4.92 -13.40 13.68
C GLN A 21 -4.05 -13.67 14.91
N LEU A 22 -2.97 -12.90 15.10
CA LEU A 22 -2.01 -13.11 16.19
C LEU A 22 -2.19 -12.14 17.36
N GLU A 23 -3.08 -11.15 17.24
CA GLU A 23 -3.32 -10.07 18.20
C GLU A 23 -2.03 -9.31 18.61
N LEU A 24 -1.04 -9.26 17.71
CA LEU A 24 0.25 -8.62 17.95
C LEU A 24 0.56 -7.56 16.89
N PRO A 25 1.13 -6.41 17.30
CA PRO A 25 1.56 -5.39 16.35
C PRO A 25 2.74 -5.92 15.51
N HIS A 26 2.70 -5.68 14.20
CA HIS A 26 3.74 -6.08 13.27
C HIS A 26 4.43 -4.85 12.65
N VAL A 27 5.75 -4.91 12.46
CA VAL A 27 6.50 -3.85 11.80
C VAL A 27 6.79 -4.28 10.37
N ASN A 28 6.27 -3.54 9.40
CA ASN A 28 6.53 -3.81 7.98
C ASN A 28 7.89 -3.23 7.58
N ILE A 29 8.87 -4.10 7.30
CA ILE A 29 10.20 -3.69 6.85
C ILE A 29 10.26 -3.76 5.33
N LEU A 30 10.40 -2.59 4.70
CA LEU A 30 10.58 -2.48 3.26
C LEU A 30 12.09 -2.54 2.96
N SER A 31 12.56 -3.65 2.41
CA SER A 31 13.97 -3.84 2.07
C SER A 31 14.27 -3.53 0.61
N LYS A 32 15.55 -3.27 0.31
CA LYS A 32 16.05 -3.06 -1.05
C LYS A 32 15.43 -1.85 -1.76
N MET A 33 15.10 -0.82 -1.00
CA MET A 33 14.52 0.43 -1.51
C MET A 33 15.54 1.27 -2.29
N ASP A 34 16.83 0.96 -2.16
CA ASP A 34 17.94 1.51 -2.95
C ASP A 34 17.85 1.19 -4.45
N LEU A 35 17.16 0.11 -4.83
CA LEU A 35 16.93 -0.24 -6.23
C LEU A 35 15.84 0.64 -6.90
N VAL A 36 15.13 1.46 -6.14
CA VAL A 36 14.16 2.41 -6.71
C VAL A 36 14.95 3.55 -7.34
N THR A 37 14.92 3.60 -8.68
CA THR A 37 15.74 4.54 -9.47
C THR A 37 15.33 5.99 -9.26
N ASN A 38 14.10 6.22 -8.82
CA ASN A 38 13.51 7.53 -8.66
C ASN A 38 13.15 7.76 -7.19
N LYS A 39 13.95 8.59 -6.49
CA LYS A 39 13.79 8.80 -5.04
C LYS A 39 12.48 9.48 -4.64
N LYS A 40 11.79 10.15 -5.56
CA LYS A 40 10.47 10.74 -5.32
C LYS A 40 9.40 9.66 -5.16
N ASP A 41 9.42 8.64 -6.00
CA ASP A 41 8.53 7.50 -5.91
C ASP A 41 8.71 6.76 -4.58
N LEU A 42 9.93 6.81 -4.00
CA LEU A 42 10.21 6.23 -2.68
C LEU A 42 9.55 7.03 -1.54
N GLU A 43 9.54 8.36 -1.60
CA GLU A 43 8.85 9.22 -0.62
C GLU A 43 7.34 8.94 -0.62
N GLU A 44 6.74 8.68 -1.79
CA GLU A 44 5.33 8.32 -1.93
C GLU A 44 4.97 6.95 -1.32
N PHE A 45 5.94 6.07 -1.05
CA PHE A 45 5.71 4.81 -0.31
C PHE A 45 6.04 4.93 1.18
N LEU A 46 6.85 5.91 1.57
CA LEU A 46 7.21 6.18 2.97
C LEU A 46 6.14 7.02 3.68
N ASP A 47 5.62 8.03 2.99
CA ASP A 47 4.47 8.86 3.41
C ASP A 47 3.42 8.89 2.29
N PRO A 48 2.66 7.80 2.13
CA PRO A 48 1.68 7.71 1.06
C PRO A 48 0.49 8.64 1.30
N GLU A 49 0.31 9.63 0.42
CA GLU A 49 -0.92 10.42 0.39
C GLU A 49 -2.08 9.54 -0.11
N PRO A 50 -3.19 9.42 0.64
CA PRO A 50 -4.32 8.55 0.28
C PRO A 50 -4.91 8.84 -1.12
N THR A 51 -4.94 10.11 -1.50
CA THR A 51 -5.39 10.61 -2.81
C THR A 51 -4.52 10.10 -3.95
N PHE A 52 -3.20 10.07 -3.77
CA PHE A 52 -2.25 9.56 -4.74
C PHE A 52 -2.41 8.05 -4.92
N LEU A 53 -2.39 7.29 -3.82
CA LEU A 53 -2.54 5.83 -3.86
C LEU A 53 -3.87 5.41 -4.50
N LEU A 54 -4.97 6.08 -4.18
CA LEU A 54 -6.28 5.79 -4.76
C LEU A 54 -6.30 6.04 -6.27
N SER A 55 -5.67 7.12 -6.73
CA SER A 55 -5.59 7.46 -8.14
C SER A 55 -4.79 6.42 -8.92
N GLU A 56 -3.65 5.98 -8.37
CA GLU A 56 -2.81 4.96 -9.00
C GLU A 56 -3.48 3.58 -8.98
N LEU A 57 -4.17 3.24 -7.89
CA LEU A 57 -4.91 1.99 -7.77
C LEU A 57 -6.09 1.93 -8.75
N ASN A 58 -6.80 3.04 -8.96
CA ASN A 58 -7.89 3.14 -9.94
C ASN A 58 -7.41 3.09 -11.39
N LYS A 59 -6.17 3.53 -11.68
CA LYS A 59 -5.58 3.36 -13.02
C LYS A 59 -5.23 1.90 -13.32
N ARG A 60 -4.86 1.12 -12.29
CA ARG A 60 -4.39 -0.27 -12.43
C ARG A 60 -5.51 -1.31 -12.29
N MET A 61 -6.63 -0.96 -11.67
CA MET A 61 -7.79 -1.86 -11.52
C MET A 61 -8.99 -1.42 -12.35
N ALA A 62 -9.85 -2.40 -12.69
CA ALA A 62 -11.08 -2.14 -13.41
C ALA A 62 -12.02 -1.19 -12.61
N PRO A 63 -12.78 -0.31 -13.27
CA PRO A 63 -13.56 0.74 -12.63
C PRO A 63 -14.65 0.19 -11.67
N GLN A 64 -15.09 -1.06 -11.86
CA GLN A 64 -16.02 -1.73 -10.94
C GLN A 64 -15.48 -1.88 -9.51
N TYR A 65 -14.15 -1.84 -9.32
CA TYR A 65 -13.50 -1.97 -8.01
C TYR A 65 -13.28 -0.62 -7.32
N ALA A 66 -13.75 0.50 -7.86
CA ALA A 66 -13.52 1.83 -7.28
C ALA A 66 -13.95 1.94 -5.81
N LYS A 67 -15.06 1.30 -5.43
CA LYS A 67 -15.52 1.24 -4.02
C LYS A 67 -14.56 0.45 -3.13
N LEU A 68 -14.06 -0.68 -3.62
CA LEU A 68 -13.07 -1.52 -2.92
C LEU A 68 -11.75 -0.76 -2.76
N ASN A 69 -11.30 -0.11 -3.82
CA ASN A 69 -10.08 0.68 -3.84
C ASN A 69 -10.11 1.78 -2.78
N LYS A 70 -11.24 2.49 -2.67
CA LYS A 70 -11.43 3.50 -1.62
C LYS A 70 -11.31 2.90 -0.21
N ALA A 71 -11.99 1.78 0.05
CA ALA A 71 -11.96 1.13 1.36
C ALA A 71 -10.55 0.62 1.72
N LEU A 72 -9.82 0.05 0.75
CA LEU A 72 -8.44 -0.41 0.96
C LEU A 72 -7.51 0.75 1.34
N ILE A 73 -7.60 1.88 0.63
CA ILE A 73 -6.77 3.05 0.91
C ILE A 73 -7.11 3.68 2.26
N GLU A 74 -8.39 3.77 2.61
CA GLU A 74 -8.83 4.28 3.90
C GLU A 74 -8.32 3.40 5.05
N LEU A 75 -8.32 2.07 4.88
CA LEU A 75 -7.78 1.14 5.86
C LEU A 75 -6.26 1.27 6.02
N VAL A 76 -5.53 1.46 4.92
CA VAL A 76 -4.07 1.65 4.95
C VAL A 76 -3.68 3.00 5.55
N GLY A 77 -4.45 4.06 5.30
CA GLY A 77 -4.20 5.38 5.88
C GLY A 77 -4.54 5.52 7.37
N ASN A 78 -5.22 4.53 7.96
CA ASN A 78 -5.57 4.47 9.38
C ASN A 78 -4.66 3.53 10.21
N LEU A 79 -3.63 2.95 9.59
CA LEU A 79 -2.53 2.24 10.27
C LEU A 79 -1.57 3.24 10.94
#